data_AF-A0A9E5BV84-F1
#
_entry.id   AF-A0A9E5BV84-F1
#
_cell.length_a   1.000
_cell.length_b   1.000
_cell.length_c   1.000
_cell.angle_alpha   90.00
_cell.angle_beta   90.00
_cell.angle_gamma   90.00
#
_symmetry.space_group_name_H-M   'P 1'
#
loop_
_entity.id
_entity.type
_entity.pdbx_description
1 polymer ?
#
loop_
_entity_poly.entity_id
_entity_poly.type
_entity_poly.pdbx_seq_one_letter_code
_entity_poly.pdbx_strand_id
1 'polypeptide(L)'
;VDGFLLDRGFQVLLTAYPELKTQVDMSALDLKMFSSGALVMRDGKSSVVTDPFREPRRAGATVFAPVGTLADKLRVAALRWRVMHRDAHKILNSADISTVVALRGLGFSSKMIDRFFRPLFGGIQLDPELRTSRRMFEIIFKSLSEGQSALPANGMSAIPEQMAKHLGAENIFLNTRVTKIETGAVTTAAGRIETSAVVVATDQPSASELLLRRQRARNSSCSMARVKAPC
;
A
#
# COMPACT_ATOMS: atom_id res chain seq x y z
N VAL A 1 15.37 20.39 -1.53
CA VAL A 1 15.69 21.32 -0.42
C VAL A 1 17.11 21.02 0.00
N ASP A 2 18.01 22.00 -0.03
CA ASP A 2 19.43 21.84 0.36
C ASP A 2 20.15 20.68 -0.33
N GLY A 3 19.90 20.47 -1.63
CA GLY A 3 20.46 19.36 -2.40
C GLY A 3 19.75 18.01 -2.22
N PHE A 4 18.78 17.90 -1.31
CA PHE A 4 17.94 16.71 -1.17
C PHE A 4 16.71 16.76 -2.07
N LEU A 5 16.45 15.64 -2.75
CA LEU A 5 15.19 15.40 -3.45
C LEU A 5 14.11 15.02 -2.43
N LEU A 6 12.98 15.73 -2.48
CA LEU A 6 11.84 15.49 -1.59
C LEU A 6 10.58 15.23 -2.40
N ASP A 7 9.94 14.10 -2.15
CA ASP A 7 8.60 13.81 -2.63
C ASP A 7 7.55 14.23 -1.60
N ARG A 8 6.34 14.56 -2.07
CA ARG A 8 5.18 14.73 -1.19
C ARG A 8 4.52 13.38 -0.92
N GLY A 9 4.92 12.78 0.20
CA GLY A 9 4.33 11.53 0.70
C GLY A 9 5.38 10.63 1.33
N PHE A 10 4.96 9.78 2.27
CA PHE A 10 5.83 8.78 2.88
C PHE A 10 5.56 7.43 2.21
N GLN A 11 6.12 7.24 1.00
CA GLN A 11 5.92 5.98 0.28
C GLN A 11 7.25 5.39 -0.14
N VAL A 12 7.44 4.13 0.25
CA VAL A 12 8.53 3.27 -0.21
C VAL A 12 7.93 2.26 -1.19
N LEU A 13 8.65 1.97 -2.28
CA LEU A 13 8.23 0.99 -3.28
C LEU A 13 8.48 -0.43 -2.75
N LEU A 14 7.47 -1.31 -2.78
CA LEU A 14 7.70 -2.74 -2.58
C LEU A 14 7.83 -3.42 -3.94
N THR A 15 9.00 -3.93 -4.27
CA THR A 15 9.30 -4.40 -5.64
C THR A 15 8.54 -5.64 -6.08
N ALA A 16 7.88 -6.34 -5.15
CA ALA A 16 7.04 -7.49 -5.44
C ALA A 16 5.54 -7.15 -5.60
N TYR A 17 5.16 -5.87 -5.61
CA TYR A 17 3.80 -5.51 -6.02
C TYR A 17 3.55 -6.02 -7.45
N PRO A 18 2.50 -6.82 -7.69
CA PRO A 18 2.26 -7.44 -9.00
C PRO A 18 2.18 -6.44 -10.15
N GLU A 19 1.57 -5.28 -9.92
CA GLU A 19 1.32 -4.24 -10.90
C GLU A 19 2.62 -3.58 -11.38
N LEU A 20 3.69 -3.57 -10.57
CA LEU A 20 4.96 -2.98 -10.98
C LEU A 20 5.61 -3.72 -12.16
N LYS A 21 5.30 -5.00 -12.33
CA LYS A 21 5.81 -5.79 -13.46
C LYS A 21 5.12 -5.47 -14.78
N THR A 22 3.97 -4.79 -14.74
CA THR A 22 3.12 -4.56 -15.92
C THR A 22 2.89 -3.09 -16.22
N GLN A 23 2.99 -2.21 -15.22
CA GLN A 23 2.61 -0.79 -15.37
C GLN A 23 3.80 0.15 -15.54
N VAL A 24 5.02 -0.26 -15.16
CA VAL A 24 6.21 0.61 -15.19
C VAL A 24 7.45 -0.15 -15.65
N ASP A 25 8.41 0.57 -16.24
CA ASP A 25 9.73 0.04 -16.51
C ASP A 25 10.58 0.11 -15.24
N MET A 26 10.62 -1.01 -14.53
CA MET A 26 11.38 -1.17 -13.29
C MET A 26 12.89 -0.97 -13.48
N SER A 27 13.42 -1.23 -14.68
CA SER A 27 14.85 -1.04 -14.98
C SER A 27 15.19 0.43 -15.13
N ALA A 28 14.32 1.20 -15.78
CA ALA A 28 14.48 2.64 -15.96
C ALA A 28 14.33 3.46 -14.66
N LEU A 29 13.79 2.87 -13.59
CA LEU A 29 13.65 3.54 -12.28
C LEU A 29 14.97 3.61 -11.48
N ASP A 30 16.00 2.84 -11.86
CA ASP A 30 17.28 2.74 -11.14
C ASP A 30 17.09 2.63 -9.61
N LEU A 31 16.37 1.58 -9.20
CA LEU A 31 15.91 1.40 -7.83
C LEU A 31 17.09 1.27 -6.84
N LYS A 32 17.07 2.11 -5.81
CA LYS A 32 17.95 2.04 -4.64
C LYS A 32 17.26 1.27 -3.54
N MET A 33 17.78 0.07 -3.27
CA MET A 33 17.19 -0.87 -2.32
C MET A 33 17.55 -0.51 -0.87
N PHE A 34 16.59 -0.63 0.03
CA PHE A 34 16.84 -0.64 1.46
C PHE A 34 17.31 -2.02 1.93
N SER A 35 18.11 -2.03 3.01
CA SER A 35 18.45 -3.25 3.73
C SER A 35 17.19 -3.92 4.30
N SER A 36 17.17 -5.26 4.35
CA SER A 36 15.99 -5.98 4.81
C SER A 36 15.89 -5.96 6.34
N GLY A 37 14.81 -5.37 6.84
CA GLY A 37 14.48 -5.41 8.27
C GLY A 37 13.82 -4.13 8.75
N ALA A 38 13.60 -4.07 10.05
CA ALA A 38 13.09 -2.92 10.76
C ALA A 38 13.87 -2.70 12.05
N LEU A 39 14.03 -1.44 12.43
CA LEU A 39 14.50 -1.06 13.76
C LEU A 39 13.27 -0.79 14.64
N VAL A 40 13.03 -1.65 15.62
CA VAL A 40 11.95 -1.45 16.59
C VAL A 40 12.49 -0.67 17.76
N MET A 41 12.04 0.58 17.91
CA MET A 41 12.38 1.42 19.06
C MET A 41 11.35 1.21 20.16
N ARG A 42 11.80 0.87 21.37
CA ARG A 42 10.96 0.73 22.56
C ARG A 42 11.72 1.13 23.81
N ASP A 43 11.11 1.96 24.66
CA ASP A 43 11.68 2.35 25.95
C ASP A 43 13.11 2.94 25.82
N GLY A 44 13.35 3.72 24.75
CA GLY A 44 14.67 4.28 24.42
C GLY A 44 15.69 3.27 23.87
N LYS A 45 15.33 1.99 23.75
CA LYS A 45 16.19 0.93 23.21
C LYS A 45 15.77 0.53 21.81
N SER A 46 16.75 0.27 20.96
CA SER A 46 16.52 -0.22 19.61
C SER A 46 16.66 -1.75 19.56
N SER A 47 15.83 -2.40 18.76
CA SER A 47 15.92 -3.84 18.49
C SER A 47 15.82 -4.04 16.99
N VAL A 48 16.87 -4.60 16.39
CA VAL A 48 16.86 -4.92 14.97
C VAL A 48 16.02 -6.19 14.76
N VAL A 49 15.05 -6.10 13.87
CA VAL A 49 14.21 -7.20 13.39
C VAL A 49 14.50 -7.36 11.90
N THR A 50 15.43 -8.24 11.55
CA THR A 50 15.72 -8.59 10.15
C THR A 50 14.80 -9.69 9.64
N ASP A 51 14.64 -9.82 8.32
CA ASP A 51 14.01 -11.02 7.74
C ASP A 51 14.99 -12.20 7.88
N PRO A 52 14.71 -13.19 8.75
CA PRO A 52 15.63 -14.31 8.98
C PRO A 52 15.80 -15.20 7.74
N PHE A 53 14.86 -15.15 6.78
CA PHE A 53 14.94 -15.91 5.54
C PHE A 53 15.86 -15.27 4.49
N ARG A 54 16.07 -13.95 4.58
CA ARG A 54 16.96 -13.21 3.66
C ARG A 54 18.32 -12.96 4.25
N GLU A 55 18.37 -12.69 5.55
CA GLU A 55 19.60 -12.41 6.28
C GLU A 55 19.79 -13.42 7.42
N PRO A 56 20.00 -14.72 7.10
CA PRO A 56 20.08 -15.78 8.12
C PRO A 56 21.23 -15.55 9.10
N ARG A 57 22.32 -14.91 8.66
CA ARG A 57 23.46 -14.54 9.51
C ARG A 57 23.12 -13.46 10.56
N ARG A 58 22.12 -12.62 10.30
CA ARG A 58 21.62 -11.58 11.23
C ARG A 58 20.35 -12.01 11.98
N ALA A 59 19.81 -13.19 11.66
CA ALA A 59 18.59 -13.74 12.25
C ALA A 59 18.69 -14.00 13.76
N GLY A 60 19.89 -14.26 14.30
CA GLY A 60 20.10 -14.50 15.73
C GLY A 60 19.54 -13.36 16.59
N ALA A 61 19.85 -12.10 16.25
CA ALA A 61 19.33 -10.93 16.95
C ALA A 61 17.79 -10.83 16.88
N THR A 62 17.19 -11.20 15.74
CA THR A 62 15.73 -11.24 15.55
C THR A 62 15.05 -12.35 16.35
N VAL A 63 15.69 -13.52 16.47
CA VAL A 63 15.20 -14.65 17.27
C VAL A 63 15.22 -14.34 18.77
N PHE A 64 16.14 -13.49 19.25
CA PHE A 64 16.17 -13.04 20.64
C PHE A 64 15.44 -11.72 20.90
N ALA A 65 14.96 -11.03 19.85
CA ALA A 65 14.21 -9.79 20.01
C ALA A 65 12.91 -10.02 20.83
N PRO A 66 12.66 -9.25 21.91
CA PRO A 66 11.54 -9.43 22.84
C PRO A 66 10.22 -8.84 22.30
N VAL A 67 9.88 -9.23 21.07
CA VAL A 67 8.74 -8.73 20.30
C VAL A 67 7.53 -9.67 20.44
N GLY A 68 7.76 -10.97 20.55
CA GLY A 68 6.72 -12.00 20.71
C GLY A 68 7.29 -13.29 21.32
N THR A 69 6.45 -14.33 21.39
CA THR A 69 6.85 -15.68 21.86
C THR A 69 7.52 -16.48 20.73
N LEU A 70 8.16 -17.61 21.06
CA LEU A 70 8.69 -18.52 20.03
C LEU A 70 7.57 -19.07 19.13
N ALA A 71 6.40 -19.36 19.72
CA ALA A 71 5.22 -19.79 18.98
C ALA A 71 4.72 -18.71 18.00
N ASP A 72 4.78 -17.42 18.38
CA ASP A 72 4.49 -16.32 17.45
C ASP A 72 5.44 -16.30 16.26
N LYS A 73 6.74 -16.55 16.48
CA LYS A 73 7.75 -16.59 15.39
C LYS A 73 7.48 -17.74 14.42
N LEU A 74 7.10 -18.91 14.92
CA LEU A 74 6.66 -20.03 14.08
C LEU A 74 5.40 -19.68 13.29
N ARG A 75 4.44 -18.97 13.90
CA ARG A 75 3.24 -18.48 13.20
C ARG A 75 3.56 -17.46 12.11
N VAL A 76 4.54 -16.58 12.32
CA VAL A 76 5.05 -15.68 11.26
C VAL A 76 5.61 -16.49 10.09
N ALA A 77 6.43 -17.50 10.37
CA ALA A 77 6.98 -18.38 9.33
C ALA A 77 5.86 -19.12 8.57
N ALA A 78 4.87 -19.65 9.28
CA ALA A 78 3.71 -20.30 8.67
C ALA A 78 2.85 -19.33 7.85
N LEU A 79 2.65 -18.09 8.33
CA LEU A 79 1.96 -17.04 7.59
C LEU A 79 2.71 -16.67 6.32
N ARG A 80 4.04 -16.50 6.39
CA ARG A 80 4.92 -16.25 5.25
C ARG A 80 4.77 -17.37 4.23
N TRP A 81 4.97 -18.62 4.64
CA TRP A 81 4.81 -19.76 3.76
C TRP A 81 3.44 -19.76 3.07
N ARG A 82 2.36 -19.53 3.83
CA ARG A 82 0.99 -19.48 3.29
C ARG A 82 0.82 -18.39 2.23
N VAL A 83 1.25 -17.15 2.49
CA VAL A 83 1.04 -16.05 1.52
C VAL A 83 1.95 -16.18 0.30
N MET A 84 3.15 -16.73 0.46
CA MET A 84 4.09 -16.97 -0.64
C MET A 84 3.50 -17.95 -1.67
N HIS A 85 2.76 -18.96 -1.21
CA HIS A 85 2.14 -19.98 -2.07
C HIS A 85 0.72 -19.62 -2.53
N ARG A 86 0.24 -18.41 -2.23
CA ARG A 86 -1.05 -17.92 -2.73
C ARG A 86 -0.86 -16.89 -3.82
N ASP A 87 -1.70 -17.01 -4.85
CA ASP A 87 -1.83 -16.01 -5.90
C ASP A 87 -2.41 -14.70 -5.34
N ALA A 88 -1.83 -13.57 -5.76
CA ALA A 88 -2.21 -12.24 -5.28
C ALA A 88 -3.66 -11.90 -5.66
N HIS A 89 -4.08 -12.24 -6.88
CA HIS A 89 -5.45 -12.00 -7.33
C HIS A 89 -6.47 -12.82 -6.52
N LYS A 90 -6.14 -14.08 -6.18
CA LYS A 90 -6.96 -14.89 -5.26
C LYS A 90 -7.02 -14.33 -3.84
N ILE A 91 -5.96 -13.71 -3.34
CA ILE A 91 -5.97 -13.03 -2.03
C ILE A 91 -6.96 -11.86 -2.07
N LEU A 92 -6.85 -10.98 -3.06
CA LEU A 92 -7.70 -9.78 -3.22
C LEU A 92 -9.20 -10.10 -3.39
N ASN A 93 -9.53 -11.26 -3.95
CA ASN A 93 -10.93 -11.67 -4.18
C ASN A 93 -11.52 -12.60 -3.09
N SER A 94 -10.74 -13.02 -2.10
CA SER A 94 -11.20 -13.91 -1.01
C SER A 94 -12.09 -13.19 0.00
N ALA A 95 -12.94 -13.82 0.82
CA ALA A 95 -13.76 -13.11 1.82
C ALA A 95 -12.91 -12.20 2.75
N ASP A 96 -13.38 -10.97 3.05
CA ASP A 96 -12.62 -10.01 3.86
C ASP A 96 -13.09 -9.95 5.31
N ILE A 97 -12.12 -9.77 6.20
CA ILE A 97 -12.31 -9.51 7.63
C ILE A 97 -11.25 -8.49 8.06
N SER A 98 -11.37 -7.96 9.27
CA SER A 98 -10.32 -7.06 9.77
C SER A 98 -8.99 -7.77 9.98
N THR A 99 -7.88 -7.08 9.72
CA THR A 99 -6.52 -7.59 9.95
C THR A 99 -6.34 -8.09 11.38
N VAL A 100 -6.82 -7.34 12.39
CA VAL A 100 -6.72 -7.75 13.80
C VAL A 100 -7.47 -9.04 14.11
N VAL A 101 -8.66 -9.24 13.54
CA VAL A 101 -9.43 -10.49 13.72
C VAL A 101 -8.72 -11.65 13.05
N ALA A 102 -8.17 -11.45 11.86
CA ALA A 102 -7.39 -12.47 11.16
C ALA A 102 -6.15 -12.91 11.97
N LEU A 103 -5.38 -11.95 12.49
CA LEU A 103 -4.19 -12.23 13.31
C LEU A 103 -4.54 -13.00 14.59
N ARG A 104 -5.63 -12.62 15.27
CA ARG A 104 -6.13 -13.38 16.44
C ARG A 104 -6.58 -14.79 16.05
N GLY A 105 -7.28 -14.94 14.94
CA GLY A 105 -7.70 -16.25 14.41
C GLY A 105 -6.53 -17.16 14.02
N LEU A 106 -5.38 -16.60 13.65
CA LEU A 106 -4.13 -17.33 13.44
C LEU A 106 -3.41 -17.72 14.75
N GLY A 107 -3.91 -17.26 15.91
CA GLY A 107 -3.37 -17.58 17.23
C GLY A 107 -2.17 -16.73 17.65
N PHE A 108 -1.94 -15.56 17.03
CA PHE A 108 -0.91 -14.64 17.49
C PHE A 108 -1.25 -14.07 18.87
N SER A 109 -0.24 -13.96 19.74
CA SER A 109 -0.39 -13.32 21.04
C SER A 109 -0.73 -11.83 20.91
N SER A 110 -1.45 -11.27 21.88
CA SER A 110 -1.68 -9.82 21.98
C SER A 110 -0.36 -9.05 21.96
N LYS A 111 0.66 -9.57 22.66
CA LYS A 111 2.01 -9.02 22.68
C LYS A 111 2.60 -8.87 21.27
N MET A 112 2.51 -9.92 20.43
CA MET A 112 3.01 -9.86 19.06
C MET A 112 2.19 -8.90 18.19
N ILE A 113 0.87 -8.90 18.36
CA ILE A 113 -0.01 -7.98 17.63
C ILE A 113 0.36 -6.54 17.96
N ASP A 114 0.49 -6.18 19.23
CA ASP A 114 0.69 -4.80 19.64
C ASP A 114 2.14 -4.31 19.49
N ARG A 115 3.14 -5.21 19.56
CA ARG A 115 4.56 -4.83 19.47
C ARG A 115 5.16 -4.94 18.07
N PHE A 116 4.53 -5.69 17.17
CA PHE A 116 5.03 -5.91 15.81
C PHE A 116 4.02 -5.49 14.76
N PHE A 117 2.87 -6.18 14.72
CA PHE A 117 1.93 -6.00 13.62
C PHE A 117 1.29 -4.61 13.64
N ARG A 118 0.87 -4.12 14.80
CA ARG A 118 0.24 -2.82 14.97
C ARG A 118 1.16 -1.65 14.58
N PRO A 119 2.39 -1.52 15.12
CA PRO A 119 3.27 -0.43 14.72
C PRO A 119 3.68 -0.52 13.25
N LEU A 120 3.97 -1.72 12.73
CA LEU A 120 4.43 -1.89 11.35
C LEU A 120 3.28 -1.70 10.34
N PHE A 121 2.25 -2.54 10.42
CA PHE A 121 1.15 -2.51 9.46
C PHE A 121 0.18 -1.37 9.70
N GLY A 122 0.04 -0.90 10.94
CA GLY A 122 -0.74 0.31 11.20
C GLY A 122 -0.08 1.55 10.61
N GLY A 123 1.26 1.61 10.59
CA GLY A 123 2.00 2.63 9.86
C GLY A 123 1.85 2.51 8.34
N ILE A 124 2.05 1.31 7.78
CA ILE A 124 1.96 1.08 6.32
C ILE A 124 0.54 1.32 5.79
N GLN A 125 -0.49 0.86 6.51
CA GLN A 125 -1.89 0.96 6.10
C GLN A 125 -2.56 2.26 6.56
N LEU A 126 -1.87 3.09 7.35
CA LEU A 126 -2.44 4.27 8.04
C LEU A 126 -3.68 3.90 8.88
N ASP A 127 -3.63 2.74 9.53
CA ASP A 127 -4.71 2.17 10.34
C ASP A 127 -4.16 1.62 11.68
N PRO A 128 -4.05 2.48 12.72
CA PRO A 128 -3.48 2.09 14.01
C PRO A 128 -4.26 0.97 14.73
N GLU A 129 -5.53 0.77 14.38
CA GLU A 129 -6.38 -0.24 15.01
C GLU A 129 -6.34 -1.59 14.27
N LEU A 130 -5.77 -1.65 13.06
CA LEU A 130 -5.74 -2.82 12.17
C LEU A 130 -7.16 -3.34 11.85
N ARG A 131 -8.11 -2.42 11.65
CA ARG A 131 -9.53 -2.68 11.36
C ARG A 131 -9.85 -2.80 9.88
N THR A 132 -8.91 -2.42 9.01
CA THR A 132 -9.01 -2.47 7.55
C THR A 132 -8.83 -3.92 7.05
N SER A 133 -8.60 -4.10 5.76
CA SER A 133 -8.65 -5.36 5.05
C SER A 133 -7.53 -6.36 5.41
N ARG A 134 -7.92 -7.58 5.79
CA ARG A 134 -7.02 -8.75 5.83
C ARG A 134 -6.38 -9.00 4.46
N ARG A 135 -7.13 -8.81 3.37
CA ARG A 135 -6.61 -9.03 2.00
C ARG A 135 -5.42 -8.12 1.73
N MET A 136 -5.56 -6.83 2.02
CA MET A 136 -4.49 -5.86 1.83
C MET A 136 -3.31 -6.15 2.75
N PHE A 137 -3.56 -6.55 3.99
CA PHE A 137 -2.51 -7.02 4.89
C PHE A 137 -1.73 -8.20 4.28
N GLU A 138 -2.41 -9.22 3.76
CA GLU A 138 -1.76 -10.39 3.16
C GLU A 138 -0.97 -10.02 1.89
N ILE A 139 -1.45 -9.09 1.06
CA ILE A 139 -0.72 -8.60 -0.12
C ILE A 139 0.55 -7.84 0.29
N ILE A 140 0.45 -6.94 1.27
CA ILE A 140 1.60 -6.19 1.78
C ILE A 140 2.60 -7.15 2.42
N PHE A 141 2.12 -8.07 3.26
CA PHE A 141 2.96 -9.06 3.93
C PHE A 141 3.66 -9.99 2.93
N LYS A 142 2.96 -10.43 1.87
CA LYS A 142 3.54 -11.16 0.73
C LYS A 142 4.58 -10.31 -0.01
N SER A 143 4.30 -9.05 -0.30
CA SER A 143 5.20 -8.18 -1.05
C SER A 143 6.50 -7.89 -0.27
N LEU A 144 6.40 -7.64 1.04
CA LEU A 144 7.56 -7.51 1.93
C LEU A 144 8.39 -8.82 2.01
N SER A 145 7.70 -9.95 1.90
CA SER A 145 8.26 -11.29 1.95
C SER A 145 8.95 -11.70 0.62
N GLU A 146 8.43 -11.25 -0.53
CA GLU A 146 8.93 -11.63 -1.86
C GLU A 146 9.97 -10.65 -2.40
N GLY A 147 9.70 -9.35 -2.26
CA GLY A 147 10.46 -8.26 -2.87
C GLY A 147 11.13 -7.38 -1.84
N GLN A 148 11.90 -6.41 -2.31
CA GLN A 148 12.62 -5.47 -1.48
C GLN A 148 11.82 -4.17 -1.33
N SER A 149 12.15 -3.41 -0.29
CA SER A 149 11.74 -2.02 -0.18
C SER A 149 12.77 -1.17 -0.91
N ALA A 150 12.33 -0.22 -1.74
CA ALA A 150 13.23 0.58 -2.58
C ALA A 150 12.69 2.00 -2.83
N LEU A 151 13.57 2.88 -3.30
CA LEU A 151 13.21 4.17 -3.88
C LEU A 151 13.78 4.26 -5.30
N PRO A 152 13.06 4.84 -6.27
CA PRO A 152 13.66 5.22 -7.55
C PRO A 152 14.77 6.26 -7.33
N ALA A 153 15.82 6.22 -8.14
CA ALA A 153 16.94 7.17 -8.04
C ALA A 153 16.49 8.64 -8.13
N ASN A 154 15.44 8.89 -8.92
CA ASN A 154 14.88 10.22 -9.16
C ASN A 154 13.58 10.47 -8.36
N GLY A 155 13.39 9.78 -7.23
CA GLY A 155 12.24 9.98 -6.36
C GLY A 155 11.00 9.21 -6.80
N MET A 156 9.99 9.17 -5.93
CA MET A 156 8.75 8.44 -6.15
C MET A 156 7.91 9.04 -7.28
N SER A 157 8.07 10.33 -7.63
CA SER A 157 7.40 10.94 -8.79
C SER A 157 7.78 10.31 -10.13
N ALA A 158 8.94 9.64 -10.21
CA ALA A 158 9.36 8.95 -11.44
C ALA A 158 8.35 7.89 -11.90
N ILE A 159 7.61 7.26 -10.97
CA ILE A 159 6.57 6.26 -11.28
C ILE A 159 5.38 6.89 -12.03
N PRO A 160 4.64 7.86 -11.45
CA PRO A 160 3.54 8.50 -12.17
C PRO A 160 4.01 9.25 -13.42
N GLU A 161 5.23 9.78 -13.46
CA GLU A 161 5.80 10.37 -14.68
C GLU A 161 5.99 9.35 -15.81
N GLN A 162 6.50 8.15 -15.51
CA GLN A 162 6.57 7.07 -16.50
C GLN A 162 5.16 6.69 -16.99
N MET A 163 4.20 6.57 -16.08
CA MET A 163 2.81 6.25 -16.46
C MET A 163 2.19 7.36 -17.32
N ALA A 164 2.43 8.63 -16.98
CA ALA A 164 1.94 9.79 -17.73
C ALA A 164 2.50 9.82 -19.17
N LYS A 165 3.76 9.45 -19.37
CA LYS A 165 4.36 9.36 -20.72
C LYS A 165 3.65 8.35 -21.62
N HIS A 166 3.17 7.23 -21.08
CA HIS A 166 2.39 6.26 -21.84
C HIS A 166 1.00 6.75 -22.21
N LEU A 167 0.43 7.68 -21.44
CA LEU A 167 -0.89 8.27 -21.71
C LEU A 167 -0.84 9.40 -22.74
N GLY A 168 0.29 10.10 -22.86
CA GLY A 168 0.43 11.30 -23.71
C GLY A 168 -0.03 12.57 -22.98
N ALA A 169 0.72 13.67 -23.15
CA ALA A 169 0.48 14.93 -22.44
C ALA A 169 -0.84 15.59 -22.86
N GLU A 170 -1.29 15.36 -24.08
CA GLU A 170 -2.56 15.82 -24.63
C GLU A 170 -3.78 15.22 -23.92
N ASN A 171 -3.60 14.08 -23.24
CA ASN A 171 -4.66 13.40 -22.49
C ASN A 171 -4.62 13.74 -20.99
N ILE A 172 -3.72 14.62 -20.55
CA ILE A 172 -3.50 14.94 -19.13
C ILE A 172 -3.77 16.43 -18.89
N PHE A 173 -4.90 16.72 -18.24
CA PHE A 173 -5.32 18.08 -17.90
C PHE A 173 -5.00 18.39 -16.45
N LEU A 174 -3.83 19.00 -16.21
CA LEU A 174 -3.44 19.50 -14.88
C LEU A 174 -4.14 20.84 -14.56
N ASN A 175 -4.19 21.21 -13.28
CA ASN A 175 -4.83 22.44 -12.80
C ASN A 175 -6.30 22.60 -13.24
N THR A 176 -6.95 21.49 -13.60
CA THR A 176 -8.30 21.46 -14.13
C THR A 176 -9.21 20.76 -13.13
N ARG A 177 -9.90 21.55 -12.30
CA ARG A 177 -10.84 21.01 -11.31
C ARG A 177 -12.11 20.54 -12.02
N VAL A 178 -12.46 19.27 -11.81
CA VAL A 178 -13.78 18.73 -12.12
C VAL A 178 -14.78 19.25 -11.09
N THR A 179 -15.88 19.84 -11.55
CA THR A 179 -16.93 20.42 -10.67
C THR A 179 -18.23 19.64 -10.72
N LYS A 180 -18.46 18.85 -11.79
CA LYS A 180 -19.67 18.04 -11.93
C LYS A 180 -19.38 16.79 -12.75
N ILE A 181 -19.97 15.68 -12.35
CA ILE A 181 -19.98 14.43 -13.11
C ILE A 181 -21.43 14.13 -13.50
N GLU A 182 -21.65 13.87 -14.77
CA GLU A 182 -22.93 13.45 -15.32
C GLU A 182 -22.76 12.17 -16.14
N THR A 183 -23.85 11.50 -16.42
CA THR A 183 -23.84 10.39 -17.36
C THR A 183 -23.39 10.89 -18.72
N GLY A 184 -22.29 10.34 -19.24
CA GLY A 184 -21.77 10.70 -20.55
C GLY A 184 -20.81 11.89 -20.57
N ALA A 185 -20.62 12.62 -19.46
CA ALA A 185 -19.77 13.81 -19.47
C ALA A 185 -19.22 14.23 -18.10
N VAL A 186 -18.13 15.01 -18.16
CA VAL A 186 -17.52 15.66 -17.00
C VAL A 186 -17.45 17.16 -17.26
N THR A 187 -17.84 17.98 -16.28
CA THR A 187 -17.73 19.44 -16.36
C THR A 187 -16.52 19.93 -15.58
N THR A 188 -15.76 20.82 -16.19
CA THR A 188 -14.58 21.48 -15.61
C THR A 188 -14.68 23.00 -15.78
N ALA A 189 -13.77 23.75 -15.17
CA ALA A 189 -13.67 25.19 -15.38
C ALA A 189 -13.34 25.57 -16.85
N ALA A 190 -12.72 24.67 -17.61
CA ALA A 190 -12.35 24.90 -19.01
C ALA A 190 -13.43 24.48 -20.01
N GLY A 191 -14.49 23.80 -19.55
CA GLY A 191 -15.57 23.31 -20.40
C GLY A 191 -16.04 21.90 -20.06
N ARG A 192 -16.91 21.37 -20.92
CA ARG A 192 -17.51 20.04 -20.82
C ARG A 192 -16.73 19.05 -21.68
N ILE A 193 -16.46 17.87 -21.12
CA ILE A 193 -15.74 16.78 -21.79
C ILE A 193 -16.70 15.58 -21.85
N GLU A 194 -17.03 15.12 -23.05
CA GLU A 194 -17.85 13.93 -23.29
C GLU A 194 -17.02 12.65 -23.05
N THR A 195 -17.62 11.64 -22.42
CA THR A 195 -16.97 10.37 -22.08
C THR A 195 -17.96 9.24 -21.89
N SER A 196 -17.56 8.01 -22.23
CA SER A 196 -18.39 6.81 -22.04
C SER A 196 -18.35 6.27 -20.60
N ALA A 197 -17.31 6.61 -19.83
CA ALA A 197 -17.13 6.16 -18.45
C ALA A 197 -16.30 7.16 -17.65
N VAL A 198 -16.62 7.26 -16.35
CA VAL A 198 -15.86 8.09 -15.41
C VAL A 198 -15.36 7.22 -14.27
N VAL A 199 -14.04 7.30 -14.03
CA VAL A 199 -13.37 6.75 -12.85
C VAL A 199 -13.04 7.90 -11.93
N VAL A 200 -13.63 7.91 -10.73
CA VAL A 200 -13.31 8.90 -9.69
C VAL A 200 -12.19 8.35 -8.83
N ALA A 201 -11.07 9.06 -8.77
CA ALA A 201 -9.88 8.68 -7.99
C ALA A 201 -9.44 9.83 -7.07
N THR A 202 -10.38 10.34 -6.29
CA THR A 202 -10.18 11.43 -5.34
C THR A 202 -10.35 10.94 -3.90
N ASP A 203 -10.02 11.79 -2.92
CA ASP A 203 -10.33 11.54 -1.52
C ASP A 203 -11.84 11.37 -1.31
N GLN A 204 -12.23 10.66 -0.24
CA GLN A 204 -13.63 10.34 0.02
C GLN A 204 -14.55 11.57 0.05
N PRO A 205 -14.25 12.68 0.75
CA PRO A 205 -15.07 13.91 0.68
C PRO A 205 -15.31 14.39 -0.75
N SER A 206 -14.24 14.58 -1.53
CA SER A 206 -14.34 15.01 -2.93
C SER A 206 -15.16 14.03 -3.78
N ALA A 207 -14.96 12.72 -3.60
CA ALA A 207 -15.73 11.70 -4.31
C ALA A 207 -17.21 11.73 -3.94
N SER A 208 -17.54 11.96 -2.66
CA SER A 208 -18.92 12.06 -2.16
C SER A 208 -19.66 13.26 -2.76
N GLU A 209 -18.98 14.40 -2.86
CA GLU A 209 -19.48 15.62 -3.51
C GLU A 209 -19.74 15.36 -5.00
N LEU A 210 -18.75 14.84 -5.72
CA LEU A 210 -18.82 14.62 -7.17
C LEU A 210 -19.86 13.55 -7.57
N LEU A 211 -20.05 12.52 -6.73
CA LEU A 211 -20.99 11.42 -7.00
C LEU A 211 -22.37 11.67 -6.41
N LEU A 212 -22.59 12.79 -5.71
CA LEU A 212 -23.83 13.11 -4.99
C LEU A 212 -24.28 11.98 -4.04
N ARG A 213 -23.32 11.20 -3.52
CA ARG A 213 -23.59 10.08 -2.61
C ARG A 213 -23.28 10.50 -1.19
N ARG A 214 -24.30 10.64 -0.33
CA ARG A 214 -24.11 10.76 1.12
C ARG A 214 -23.43 9.48 1.65
N GLN A 215 -22.16 9.56 2.02
CA GLN A 215 -21.51 8.53 2.83
C GLN A 215 -20.75 9.14 4.00
N ARG A 216 -20.78 8.44 5.13
CA ARG A 216 -20.14 8.84 6.40
C ARG A 216 -18.63 8.95 6.18
N ALA A 217 -18.07 10.14 6.36
CA ALA A 217 -16.64 10.41 6.22
C ALA A 217 -15.82 9.46 7.12
N ARG A 218 -14.85 8.77 6.53
CA ARG A 218 -13.71 8.16 7.20
C ARG A 218 -12.47 8.79 6.60
N ASN A 219 -11.79 9.62 7.39
CA ASN A 219 -10.53 10.20 6.99
C ASN A 219 -9.57 9.07 6.59
N SER A 220 -8.91 9.23 5.43
CA SER A 220 -7.93 8.30 4.85
C SER A 220 -8.48 7.14 3.99
N SER A 221 -9.45 7.40 3.10
CA SER A 221 -9.76 6.45 2.01
C SER A 221 -9.87 7.14 0.65
N CYS A 222 -9.20 6.57 -0.36
CA CYS A 222 -9.44 6.88 -1.77
C CYS A 222 -10.61 5.99 -2.23
N SER A 223 -11.66 6.60 -2.77
CA SER A 223 -12.88 5.89 -3.17
C SER A 223 -12.93 5.78 -4.69
N MET A 224 -12.82 4.56 -5.22
CA MET A 224 -12.97 4.31 -6.65
C MET A 224 -14.43 3.95 -6.97
N ALA A 225 -15.08 4.77 -7.78
CA ALA A 225 -16.41 4.50 -8.30
C ALA A 225 -16.41 4.61 -9.82
N ARG A 226 -17.13 3.70 -10.48
CA ARG A 226 -17.35 3.72 -11.93
C ARG A 226 -18.77 4.21 -12.20
N VAL A 227 -18.89 5.33 -12.91
CA VAL A 227 -20.15 5.79 -13.49
C VAL A 227 -20.13 5.42 -14.97
N LYS A 228 -21.13 4.67 -15.44
CA LYS A 228 -21.23 4.19 -16.83
C LYS A 228 -22.53 4.72 -17.43
N ALA A 229 -22.48 5.18 -18.68
CA ALA A 229 -23.70 5.49 -19.43
C ALA A 229 -24.53 4.22 -19.71
N PRO A 230 -25.87 4.29 -19.68
CA PRO A 230 -26.69 3.24 -20.27
C PRO A 230 -26.38 3.17 -21.77
N CYS A 231 -26.17 1.94 -22.26
CA CYS A 231 -25.96 1.65 -23.67
C CYS A 231 -27.17 2.04 -24.51
#